data_AF-A0A970VTC4-F1
#
_entry.id   AF-A0A970VTC4-F1
#
_cell.length_a   1.000
_cell.length_b   1.000
_cell.length_c   1.000
_cell.angle_alpha   90.00
_cell.angle_beta   90.00
_cell.angle_gamma   90.00
#
_symmetry.space_group_name_H-M   'P 1'
#
loop_
_entity.id
_entity.type
_entity.pdbx_description
1 polymer ?
#
loop_
_entity_poly.entity_id
_entity_poly.type
_entity_poly.pdbx_seq_one_letter_code
_entity_poly.pdbx_strand_id
1 'polypeptide(L)' 'MIAKLPGDECKVADLISFLNAHLDKSFAEEIGNSIAENPRLQALIYVRNENILNLQGMDTVIRDGDTVKFLPVMGDG' A
#
# COMPACT_ATOMS: atom_id res chain seq x y z
N MET A 1 -3.91 14.33 -15.06
CA MET A 1 -4.02 15.03 -13.77
C MET A 1 -3.05 14.33 -12.84
N ILE A 2 -1.97 14.97 -12.39
CA ILE A 2 -0.99 14.35 -11.50
C ILE A 2 -1.32 14.80 -10.08
N ALA A 3 -1.83 13.89 -9.25
CA ALA A 3 -2.08 14.18 -7.84
C ALA A 3 -0.74 14.37 -7.14
N LYS A 4 -0.57 15.50 -6.45
CA LYS A 4 0.62 15.80 -5.64
C LYS A 4 0.30 15.42 -4.20
N LEU A 5 0.99 14.40 -3.67
CA LEU A 5 0.82 13.95 -2.30
C LEU A 5 1.46 14.98 -1.33
N PRO A 6 0.87 15.22 -0.13
CA PRO A 6 1.38 16.21 0.81
C PRO A 6 2.48 15.64 1.71
N GLY A 7 3.62 16.34 1.80
CA GLY A 7 4.76 16.01 2.67
C GLY A 7 6.03 15.64 1.89
N ASP A 8 7.21 16.01 2.41
CA ASP A 8 8.51 15.72 1.78
C ASP A 8 8.82 14.21 1.67
N GLU A 9 8.05 13.35 2.35
CA GLU A 9 8.14 11.89 2.27
C GLU A 9 6.74 11.28 2.12
N CYS A 10 6.54 10.51 1.05
CA CYS A 10 5.34 9.70 0.84
C CYS A 10 5.55 8.31 1.45
N LYS A 11 4.65 7.85 2.31
CA LYS A 11 4.70 6.50 2.89
C LYS A 11 3.69 5.57 2.21
N VAL A 12 3.84 4.27 2.48
CA VAL A 12 2.84 3.28 2.06
C VAL A 12 1.46 3.60 2.65
N ALA A 13 1.38 4.08 3.90
CA ALA A 13 0.12 4.53 4.51
C ALA A 13 -0.58 5.66 3.73
N ASP A 14 0.21 6.62 3.21
CA ASP A 14 -0.33 7.73 2.40
C ASP A 14 -0.84 7.22 1.06
N LEU A 15 -0.13 6.28 0.44
CA LEU A 15 -0.56 5.63 -0.79
C LEU A 15 -1.87 4.85 -0.59
N ILE A 16 -2.00 4.06 0.48
CA ILE A 16 -3.25 3.35 0.79
C ILE A 16 -4.39 4.35 1.02
N SER A 17 -4.16 5.42 1.77
CA SER A 17 -5.16 6.45 2.00
C SER A 17 -5.60 7.13 0.69
N PHE A 18 -4.66 7.38 -0.21
CA PHE A 18 -4.94 7.89 -1.55
C PHE A 18 -5.80 6.90 -2.36
N LEU A 19 -5.43 5.62 -2.39
CA LEU A 19 -6.17 4.58 -3.11
C LEU A 19 -7.59 4.40 -2.54
N ASN A 20 -7.76 4.43 -1.21
CA ASN A 20 -9.07 4.40 -0.56
C ASN A 20 -9.99 5.54 -1.01
N ALA A 21 -9.43 6.72 -1.27
CA ALA A 21 -10.20 7.88 -1.69
C ALA A 21 -10.52 7.91 -3.19
N HIS A 22 -9.77 7.16 -4.01
CA HIS A 22 -9.84 7.26 -5.48
C HIS A 22 -10.27 5.97 -6.19
N LEU A 23 -10.25 4.83 -5.50
CA LEU A 23 -10.82 3.58 -5.98
C LEU A 23 -12.29 3.43 -5.53
N ASP A 24 -12.94 2.37 -5.99
CA ASP A 24 -14.30 2.08 -5.56
C ASP A 24 -14.35 1.58 -4.11
N LYS A 25 -15.57 1.44 -3.60
CA LYS A 25 -15.80 1.00 -2.21
C LYS A 25 -15.28 -0.41 -1.93
N SER A 26 -15.19 -1.28 -2.95
CA SER A 26 -14.74 -2.66 -2.77
C SER A 26 -13.30 -2.71 -2.27
N PHE A 27 -12.44 -1.82 -2.79
CA PHE A 27 -11.06 -1.73 -2.33
C PHE A 27 -10.96 -1.34 -0.86
N ALA A 28 -11.73 -0.32 -0.44
CA ALA A 28 -11.72 0.14 0.94
C ALA A 28 -12.23 -0.94 1.91
N GLU A 29 -13.27 -1.66 1.52
CA GLU A 29 -13.89 -2.72 2.33
C GLU A 29 -13.00 -3.98 2.42
N GLU A 30 -12.35 -4.39 1.34
CA GLU A 30 -11.55 -5.63 1.30
C GLU A 30 -10.11 -5.45 1.80
N ILE A 31 -9.50 -4.31 1.51
CA ILE A 31 -8.08 -4.07 1.72
C ILE A 31 -7.87 -2.83 2.58
N GLY A 32 -8.37 -1.70 2.11
CA GLY A 32 -8.06 -0.37 2.61
C GLY A 32 -8.22 -0.17 4.11
N ASN A 33 -9.36 -0.59 4.65
CA ASN A 33 -9.71 -0.39 6.06
C ASN A 33 -9.03 -1.40 6.99
N SER A 34 -8.60 -2.55 6.46
CA SER A 34 -8.05 -3.64 7.27
C SER A 34 -6.53 -3.75 7.20
N ILE A 35 -5.89 -3.17 6.18
CA ILE A 35 -4.46 -3.39 5.91
C ILE A 35 -3.55 -2.88 7.02
N ALA A 36 -3.90 -1.79 7.70
CA ALA A 36 -3.09 -1.24 8.80
C ALA A 36 -2.99 -2.21 10.00
N GLU A 37 -4.03 -3.01 10.23
CA GLU A 37 -4.12 -3.93 11.37
C GLU A 37 -3.91 -5.41 10.97
N ASN A 38 -3.76 -5.70 9.68
CA ASN A 38 -3.66 -7.06 9.16
C ASN A 38 -2.28 -7.32 8.52
N PRO A 39 -1.33 -7.93 9.27
CA PRO A 39 -0.01 -8.25 8.76
C PRO A 39 -0.01 -9.14 7.50
N ARG A 40 -1.05 -9.96 7.30
CA ARG A 40 -1.15 -10.81 6.11
C ARG A 40 -1.42 -9.98 4.85
N LEU A 41 -2.24 -8.94 4.95
CA LEU A 41 -2.45 -8.01 3.85
C LEU A 41 -1.21 -7.14 3.61
N GLN A 42 -0.52 -6.72 4.66
CA GLN A 42 0.76 -6.00 4.53
C GLN A 42 1.83 -6.86 3.84
N ALA A 43 1.86 -8.18 4.09
CA ALA A 43 2.77 -9.11 3.44
C ALA A 43 2.59 -9.21 1.91
N LEU A 44 1.50 -8.67 1.36
CA LEU A 44 1.24 -8.64 -0.07
C LEU A 44 1.75 -7.35 -0.74
N ILE A 45 2.29 -6.40 0.03
CA ILE A 45 2.81 -5.14 -0.48
C ILE A 45 4.33 -5.21 -0.56
N TYR A 46 4.87 -4.79 -1.71
CA TYR A 46 6.30 -4.70 -1.96
C TYR A 46 6.66 -3.31 -2.46
N VAL A 47 7.79 -2.80 -1.99
CA VAL A 47 8.41 -1.55 -2.47
C VAL A 47 9.84 -1.88 -2.89
N ARG A 48 10.24 -1.51 -4.12
CA ARG A 48 11.57 -1.86 -4.69
C ARG A 48 11.87 -3.37 -4.68
N ASN A 49 10.85 -4.21 -4.90
CA ASN A 49 10.90 -5.68 -4.82
C ASN A 49 11.17 -6.25 -3.42
N GLU A 50 11.14 -5.45 -2.36
CA GLU A 50 11.24 -5.92 -0.98
C GLU A 50 9.88 -5.83 -0.27
N ASN A 51 9.57 -6.84 0.54
CA ASN A 51 8.34 -6.87 1.31
C ASN A 51 8.36 -5.75 2.37
N ILE A 52 7.26 -4.99 2.51
CA ILE A 52 7.22 -3.87 3.46
C ILE A 52 7.41 -4.33 4.91
N LEU A 53 7.10 -5.58 5.25
CA LEU A 53 7.32 -6.14 6.59
C LEU A 53 8.80 -6.30 6.94
N ASN A 54 9.68 -6.41 5.93
CA ASN A 54 11.14 -6.42 6.12
C ASN A 54 11.74 -5.00 6.13
N LEU A 55 10.90 -3.98 5.91
CA LEU A 55 11.26 -2.57 5.88
C LEU A 55 10.70 -1.88 7.14
N GLN A 56 9.78 -0.92 6.96
CA GLN A 56 9.12 -0.18 8.04
C GLN A 56 7.60 -0.37 8.00
N GLY A 57 7.12 -1.46 7.40
CA GLY A 57 5.69 -1.74 7.24
C GLY A 57 4.98 -0.61 6.50
N MET A 58 3.87 -0.14 7.07
CA MET A 58 3.08 0.97 6.55
C MET A 58 3.83 2.31 6.53
N ASP A 59 4.88 2.47 7.35
CA ASP A 59 5.74 3.66 7.38
C ASP A 59 6.84 3.64 6.32
N THR A 60 6.93 2.58 5.50
CA THR A 60 7.92 2.47 4.43
C THR A 60 7.81 3.67 3.49
N VAL A 61 8.90 4.43 3.37
CA VAL A 61 8.99 5.59 2.47
C VAL A 61 9.12 5.13 1.01
N ILE A 62 8.26 5.70 0.17
CA ILE A 62 8.20 5.55 -1.28
C ILE A 62 8.86 6.79 -1.90
N ARG A 63 9.84 6.57 -2.77
CA ARG A 63 10.55 7.63 -3.50
C ARG A 63 10.17 7.65 -4.97
N ASP A 64 10.47 8.76 -5.63
CA ASP A 64 10.29 8.85 -7.08
C ASP A 64 11.12 7.77 -7.79
N GLY A 65 10.51 7.11 -8.77
CA GLY A 65 11.06 5.94 -9.45
C GLY A 65 10.90 4.60 -8.72
N ASP A 66 10.43 4.57 -7.47
CA ASP A 66 10.14 3.30 -6.79
C ASP A 66 8.94 2.60 -7.44
N THR A 67 9.05 1.28 -7.56
CA THR A 67 7.92 0.43 -7.94
C THR A 67 7.25 -0.11 -6.68
N VAL A 68 5.94 0.09 -6.58
CA VAL A 68 5.07 -0.52 -5.56
C VAL A 68 4.27 -1.64 -6.21
N LYS A 69 4.25 -2.82 -5.59
CA LYS A 69 3.49 -3.99 -6.07
C LYS A 69 2.50 -4.43 -5.00
N PHE A 70 1.28 -4.73 -5.45
CA PHE A 70 0.25 -5.37 -4.66
C PHE A 70 0.04 -6.77 -5.23
N LEU A 71 0.26 -7.80 -4.41
CA LEU A 71 0.00 -9.17 -4.80
C LEU A 71 -1.44 -9.55 -4.39
N PRO A 72 -2.15 -10.36 -5.20
CA PRO A 72 -3.45 -10.88 -4.79
C PRO A 72 -3.28 -11.85 -3.62
N VAL A 73 -4.32 -11.99 -2.81
CA VAL A 73 -4.43 -13.12 -1.88
C VAL A 73 -4.54 -14.39 -2.73
N MET A 74 -3.48 -15.20 -2.76
CA MET A 74 -3.51 -16.52 -3.39
C MET A 74 -4.20 -17.48 -2.42
N GLY A 75 -5.52 -17.61 -2.53
CA GLY A 75 -6.23 -18.77 -1.99
C GLY A 75 -6.10 -19.92 -3.00
N ASP A 76 -5.74 -21.12 -2.54
CA ASP A 76 -5.96 -22.32 -3.33
C ASP A 76 -7.46 -22.37 -3.71
N GLY A 77 -7.73 -22.64 -4.99
CA GLY A 77 -9.06 -22.56 -5.60
C GLY A 77 -10.10 -23.51 -5.01
#